data_AF-A0A7I7LI69-F1
#
_entry.id   AF-A0A7I7LI69-F1
#
_cell.length_a   1.000
_cell.length_b   1.000
_cell.length_c   1.000
_cell.angle_alpha   90.00
_cell.angle_beta   90.00
_cell.angle_gamma   90.00
#
_symmetry.space_group_name_H-M   'P 1'
#
loop_
_entity.id
_entity.type
_entity.pdbx_description
1 polymer ?
#
loop_
_entity_poly.entity_id
_entity_poly.type
_entity_poly.pdbx_seq_one_letter_code
_entity_poly.pdbx_strand_id
1 'polypeptide(L)'
;MADWAEGQVGLHFIPPGEPWRNGYVESFNSRIRDECLNINSFWSLAQARVVIGDWKHEYNHHRRHSSLGYLPPARYAAACTHR
;
A
#
# COMPACT_ATOMS: atom_id res chain seq x y z
N MET A 1 1.65 -23.67 -7.43
CA MET A 1 1.90 -22.23 -7.77
C MET A 1 1.99 -21.33 -6.55
N ALA A 2 1.64 -21.81 -5.35
CA ALA A 2 1.75 -21.04 -4.12
C ALA A 2 2.38 -21.85 -2.97
N ASP A 3 3.10 -22.90 -3.33
CA ASP A 3 3.69 -23.91 -2.47
C ASP A 3 4.74 -23.27 -1.53
N TRP A 4 5.30 -22.12 -1.93
CA TRP A 4 6.19 -21.30 -1.10
C TRP A 4 5.49 -20.65 0.12
N ALA A 5 4.17 -20.49 0.08
CA ALA A 5 3.35 -19.88 1.13
C ALA A 5 2.46 -20.88 1.87
N GLU A 6 2.57 -22.17 1.52
CA GLU A 6 1.75 -23.24 2.09
C GLU A 6 1.98 -23.35 3.60
N GLY A 7 0.89 -23.30 4.38
CA GLY A 7 0.93 -23.38 5.84
C GLY A 7 1.42 -22.12 6.58
N GLN A 8 1.84 -21.06 5.87
CA GLN A 8 2.31 -19.81 6.50
C GLN A 8 1.20 -18.76 6.61
N VAL A 9 0.38 -18.61 5.56
CA VAL A 9 -0.66 -17.60 5.47
C VAL A 9 -1.85 -18.09 4.64
N GLY A 10 -3.05 -17.61 4.96
CA GLY A 10 -4.23 -17.85 4.13
C GLY A 10 -4.11 -17.11 2.78
N LEU A 11 -4.12 -17.85 1.68
CA LEU A 11 -4.04 -17.28 0.34
C LEU A 11 -5.45 -16.97 -0.19
N HIS A 12 -5.64 -15.73 -0.63
CA HIS A 12 -6.86 -15.30 -1.29
C HIS A 12 -6.52 -14.73 -2.66
N PHE A 13 -6.93 -15.44 -3.71
CA PHE A 13 -6.79 -14.99 -5.09
C PHE A 13 -8.03 -14.20 -5.51
N ILE A 14 -7.82 -13.20 -6.37
CA ILE A 14 -8.91 -12.50 -7.04
C ILE A 14 -9.48 -13.45 -8.10
N PRO A 15 -10.78 -13.79 -8.04
CA PRO A 15 -11.39 -14.68 -9.03
C PRO A 15 -11.36 -14.07 -10.45
N PRO A 16 -11.26 -14.91 -11.49
CA PRO A 16 -11.39 -14.44 -12.87
C PRO A 16 -12.71 -13.70 -13.09
N GLY A 17 -12.66 -12.57 -13.77
CA GLY A 17 -13.84 -11.75 -14.07
C GLY A 17 -14.27 -10.81 -12.95
N GLU A 18 -13.52 -10.71 -11.85
CA GLU A 18 -13.85 -9.83 -10.71
C GLU A 18 -12.80 -8.74 -10.44
N PRO A 19 -12.48 -7.87 -11.42
CA PRO A 19 -11.41 -6.87 -11.29
C PRO A 19 -11.68 -5.83 -10.19
N TRP A 20 -12.95 -5.58 -9.86
CA TRP A 20 -13.32 -4.63 -8.80
C TRP A 20 -12.77 -5.01 -7.42
N ARG A 21 -12.43 -6.28 -7.18
CA ARG A 21 -11.79 -6.72 -5.93
C ARG A 21 -10.34 -6.21 -5.79
N ASN A 22 -9.71 -5.79 -6.89
CA ASN A 22 -8.36 -5.22 -6.91
C ASN A 22 -8.33 -3.70 -6.68
N GLY A 23 -9.49 -3.03 -6.59
CA GLY A 23 -9.58 -1.58 -6.65
C GLY A 23 -8.78 -0.85 -5.56
N TYR A 24 -8.61 -1.45 -4.38
CA TYR A 24 -7.80 -0.88 -3.29
C TYR A 24 -6.31 -0.83 -3.65
N VAL A 25 -5.77 -1.91 -4.20
CA VAL A 25 -4.36 -2.01 -4.62
C VAL A 25 -4.11 -1.08 -5.81
N GLU A 26 -5.03 -1.04 -6.76
CA GLU A 26 -4.95 -0.14 -7.92
C GLU A 26 -4.97 1.34 -7.49
N SER A 27 -5.87 1.70 -6.59
CA SER A 27 -5.96 3.06 -6.05
C SER A 27 -4.68 3.48 -5.32
N PHE A 28 -4.10 2.58 -4.52
CA PHE A 28 -2.80 2.81 -3.88
C PHE A 28 -1.68 3.00 -4.91
N ASN A 29 -1.61 2.13 -5.92
CA ASN A 29 -0.59 2.19 -6.97
C ASN A 29 -0.70 3.43 -7.86
N SER A 30 -1.92 3.93 -8.13
CA SER A 30 -2.08 5.22 -8.81
C SER A 30 -1.54 6.35 -7.95
N ARG A 31 -1.83 6.34 -6.65
CA ARG A 31 -1.39 7.39 -5.72
C ARG A 31 0.14 7.51 -5.65
N ILE A 32 0.85 6.40 -5.46
CA ILE A 32 2.33 6.42 -5.44
C ILE A 32 2.90 6.87 -6.79
N ARG A 33 2.25 6.48 -7.90
CA ARG A 33 2.68 6.92 -9.22
C ARG A 33 2.57 8.43 -9.38
N ASP A 34 1.39 8.97 -9.10
CA ASP A 34 1.09 10.38 -9.36
C ASP A 34 1.81 11.31 -8.39
N GLU A 35 1.97 10.91 -7.13
CA GLU A 35 2.50 11.78 -6.08
C GLU A 35 3.97 11.54 -5.73
N CYS A 36 4.55 10.41 -6.15
CA CYS A 36 5.96 10.11 -5.86
C CYS A 36 6.74 9.84 -7.15
N LEU A 37 6.31 8.86 -7.95
CA LEU A 37 7.17 8.39 -9.05
C LEU A 37 7.22 9.38 -10.23
N ASN A 38 6.09 9.98 -10.59
CA ASN A 38 6.00 10.88 -11.75
C ASN A 38 6.65 12.26 -11.50
N ILE A 39 6.76 12.68 -10.23
CA ILE A 39 7.31 14.00 -9.87
C ILE A 39 8.80 13.96 -9.52
N ASN A 40 9.41 12.77 -9.46
CA ASN A 40 10.81 12.58 -9.09
C ASN A 40 11.62 11.98 -10.25
N SER A 41 12.84 12.49 -10.44
CA SER A 41 13.87 11.83 -11.26
C SER A 41 14.85 11.09 -10.35
N PHE A 42 15.08 9.81 -10.62
CA PHE A 42 15.97 8.97 -9.83
C PHE A 42 17.30 8.76 -10.54
N TRP A 43 18.39 9.09 -9.86
CA TRP A 43 19.76 8.96 -10.38
C TRP A 43 20.46 7.71 -9.84
N SER A 44 19.89 7.07 -8.82
CA SER A 44 20.38 5.80 -8.26
C SER A 44 19.28 5.03 -7.54
N LEU A 45 19.49 3.73 -7.38
CA LEU A 45 18.63 2.88 -6.54
C LEU A 45 18.64 3.33 -5.07
N ALA A 46 19.76 3.84 -4.57
CA ALA A 46 19.86 4.35 -3.20
C ALA A 46 18.93 5.56 -3.00
N GLN A 47 18.98 6.53 -3.92
CA GLN A 47 18.09 7.69 -3.88
C GLN A 47 16.61 7.25 -3.99
N ALA A 48 16.28 6.35 -4.91
CA ALA A 48 14.90 5.86 -5.06
C ALA A 48 14.38 5.20 -3.77
N ARG A 49 15.20 4.40 -3.08
CA ARG A 49 14.82 3.77 -1.80
C ARG A 49 14.52 4.81 -0.72
N VAL A 50 15.31 5.87 -0.62
CA VAL A 50 15.07 6.94 0.36
C VAL A 50 13.76 7.67 0.02
N VAL A 51 13.62 8.18 -1.20
CA VAL A 51 12.44 8.97 -1.61
C VAL A 51 11.15 8.16 -1.49
N ILE A 52 11.13 6.92 -1.97
CA ILE A 52 9.94 6.05 -1.86
C ILE A 52 9.69 5.67 -0.38
N GLY A 53 10.76 5.47 0.40
CA GLY A 53 10.67 5.19 1.82
C GLY A 53 10.04 6.33 2.61
N ASP A 54 10.47 7.56 2.34
CA ASP A 54 9.96 8.78 2.96
C ASP A 54 8.48 8.99 2.59
N TRP A 55 8.13 8.86 1.30
CA TRP A 55 6.74 8.96 0.86
C TRP A 55 5.85 7.90 1.52
N LYS A 56 6.34 6.65 1.62
CA LYS A 56 5.64 5.56 2.31
C LYS A 56 5.45 5.88 3.80
N HIS A 57 6.46 6.45 4.46
CA HIS A 57 6.38 6.84 5.86
C HIS A 57 5.30 7.92 6.06
N GLU A 58 5.32 8.96 5.23
CA GLU A 58 4.32 10.03 5.26
C GLU A 58 2.89 9.49 5.05
N TYR A 59 2.71 8.67 4.01
CA TYR A 59 1.42 8.05 3.69
C TYR A 59 0.86 7.24 4.87
N ASN A 60 1.68 6.43 5.52
CA ASN A 60 1.21 5.53 6.59
C ASN A 60 1.06 6.20 7.96
N HIS A 61 1.91 7.18 8.29
CA HIS A 61 1.97 7.73 9.64
C HIS A 61 1.34 9.12 9.78
N HIS A 62 1.25 9.89 8.70
CA HIS A 62 0.84 11.29 8.76
C HIS A 62 -0.41 11.60 7.93
N ARG A 63 -0.56 10.98 6.76
CA ARG A 63 -1.68 11.27 5.86
C ARG A 63 -3.00 10.80 6.45
N ARG A 64 -4.01 11.68 6.46
CA ARG A 64 -5.37 11.34 6.94
C ARG A 64 -6.21 10.80 5.79
N HIS A 65 -6.95 9.71 6.04
CA HIS A 65 -7.83 9.10 5.06
C HIS A 65 -9.29 9.20 5.54
N SER A 66 -10.17 9.78 4.71
CA SER A 66 -11.58 9.93 5.05
C SER A 66 -12.27 8.58 5.30
N SER A 67 -11.91 7.54 4.54
CA SER A 67 -12.39 6.16 4.73
C SER A 67 -11.95 5.54 6.07
N LEU A 68 -10.93 6.09 6.72
CA LEU A 68 -10.41 5.64 8.01
C LEU A 68 -10.80 6.60 9.14
N GLY A 69 -11.88 7.37 8.98
CA GLY A 69 -12.30 8.37 9.98
C GLY A 69 -11.29 9.50 10.16
N TYR A 70 -10.58 9.88 9.09
CA TYR A 70 -9.48 10.85 9.10
C TYR A 70 -8.28 10.45 9.96
N LEU A 71 -8.10 9.16 10.23
CA LEU A 71 -6.88 8.63 10.83
C LEU A 71 -5.84 8.28 9.76
N PRO A 72 -4.54 8.35 10.10
CA PRO A 72 -3.49 7.71 9.32
C PRO A 72 -3.58 6.18 9.35
N PRO A 73 -3.17 5.49 8.27
CA PRO A 73 -3.24 4.03 8.18
C PRO A 73 -2.62 3.31 9.37
N ALA A 74 -1.44 3.75 9.84
CA ALA A 74 -0.77 3.14 10.98
C ALA A 74 -1.57 3.28 12.29
N ARG A 75 -2.25 4.42 12.50
CA ARG A 75 -3.10 4.62 13.68
C ARG A 75 -4.37 3.80 13.61
N TYR A 76 -4.99 3.76 12.42
CA TYR A 76 -6.16 2.92 12.19
C TYR A 76 -5.83 1.44 12.44
N ALA A 77 -4.73 0.94 11.87
CA ALA A 77 -4.27 -0.43 12.06
C ALA A 77 -3.97 -0.76 13.54
N ALA A 78 -3.35 0.16 14.28
CA ALA A 78 -3.09 -0.02 15.71
C ALA A 78 -4.38 -0.09 16.56
N ALA A 79 -5.45 0.56 16.11
CA ALA A 79 -6.76 0.50 16.75
C ALA A 79 -7.60 -0.72 16.31
N CYS A 80 -7.25 -1.35 15.19
CA CYS A 80 -7.87 -2.60 14.74
C CYS A 80 -7.38 -3.78 15.60
N THR A 81 -8.08 -4.06 16.69
CA THR A 81 -8.02 -5.39 17.31
C THR A 81 -8.73 -6.38 16.40
N HIS A 82 -7.95 -7.15 15.64
CA HIS A 82 -8.47 -8.34 14.97
C HIS A 82 -9.04 -9.29 16.06
N ARG A 83 -10.38 -9.41 16.11
CA ARG A 83 -11.07 -10.56 16.72
C ARG A 83 -11.31 -11.60 15.64
#